data_AF-A0A6G0YAL3-F1
#
_entry.id   AF-A0A6G0YAL3-F1
#
_cell.length_a   1.000
_cell.length_b   1.000
_cell.length_c   1.000
_cell.angle_alpha   90.00
_cell.angle_beta   90.00
_cell.angle_gamma   90.00
#
_symmetry.space_group_name_H-M   'P 1'
#
loop_
_entity.id
_entity.type
_entity.pdbx_description
1 polymer ?
#
loop_
_entity_poly.entity_id
_entity_poly.type
_entity_poly.pdbx_seq_one_letter_code
_entity_poly.pdbx_strand_id
1 'polypeptide(L)' 'MLQVALTLPVSFATCEQSFSAMRRIKTWVRTSMRQERFTNLSILHIEKGLIKNIDTECILNKFSKSPRMMVLK' A
#
# COMPACT_ATOMS: atom_id res chain seq x y z
N MET A 1 -9.24 17.76 -27.58
CA MET A 1 -9.73 16.38 -27.76
C MET A 1 -8.62 15.33 -27.85
N LEU A 2 -7.44 15.65 -28.40
CA LEU A 2 -6.30 14.70 -28.46
C LEU A 2 -5.71 14.33 -27.09
N GLN A 3 -5.61 15.30 -26.17
CA GLN A 3 -5.04 15.07 -24.82
C GLN A 3 -5.83 14.01 -24.04
N VAL A 4 -7.16 14.07 -24.06
CA VAL A 4 -8.01 13.11 -23.33
C VAL A 4 -7.81 11.70 -23.87
N ALA A 5 -7.73 11.53 -25.20
CA ALA A 5 -7.51 10.23 -25.82
C ALA A 5 -6.17 9.57 -25.41
N LEU A 6 -5.14 10.38 -25.14
CA LEU A 6 -3.83 9.91 -24.68
C LEU A 6 -3.78 9.65 -23.17
N THR A 7 -4.52 10.42 -22.36
CA THR A 7 -4.55 10.24 -20.89
C THR A 7 -5.34 9.01 -20.49
N LEU A 8 -6.39 8.65 -21.23
CA LEU A 8 -7.22 7.47 -20.95
C LEU A 8 -6.40 6.18 -20.73
N PRO A 9 -5.57 5.69 -21.68
CA PRO A 9 -4.81 4.47 -21.48
C PRO A 9 -3.81 4.54 -20.32
N VAL A 10 -3.23 5.71 -20.06
CA VAL A 10 -2.31 5.93 -18.92
C VAL A 10 -3.06 5.84 -17.59
N SER A 11 -4.24 6.44 -17.51
CA SER A 11 -5.11 6.34 -16.33
C SER A 11 -5.61 4.91 -16.12
N PHE A 12 -6.02 4.21 -17.18
CA PHE A 12 -6.42 2.80 -17.09
C PHE A 12 -5.29 1.92 -16.55
N ALA A 13 -4.08 2.03 -17.10
CA ALA A 13 -2.93 1.27 -16.63
C ALA A 13 -2.63 1.54 -15.14
N THR A 14 -2.71 2.81 -14.71
CA THR A 14 -2.48 3.21 -13.31
C THR A 14 -3.57 2.68 -12.38
N CYS A 15 -4.84 2.71 -12.82
CA CYS A 15 -5.96 2.14 -12.09
C CYS A 15 -5.82 0.62 -11.96
N GLU A 16 -5.51 -0.09 -13.04
CA GLU A 16 -5.30 -1.54 -13.03
C GLU A 16 -4.15 -1.95 -12.09
N GLN A 17 -3.03 -1.20 -12.11
CA GLN A 17 -1.93 -1.41 -11.18
C GLN A 17 -2.40 -1.26 -9.72
N SER A 18 -3.16 -0.20 -9.43
CA SER A 18 -3.68 0.08 -8.09
C SER A 18 -4.68 -0.98 -7.62
N PHE A 19 -5.63 -1.38 -8.47
CA PHE A 19 -6.61 -2.41 -8.16
C PHE A 19 -5.96 -3.80 -8.01
N SER A 20 -4.94 -4.12 -8.81
CA SER A 20 -4.17 -5.35 -8.68
C SER A 20 -3.44 -5.42 -7.33
N ALA A 21 -2.76 -4.34 -6.92
CA ALA A 21 -2.15 -4.24 -5.59
C ALA A 21 -3.19 -4.41 -4.47
N MET A 22 -4.31 -3.72 -4.60
CA MET A 22 -5.40 -3.74 -3.64
C MET A 22 -6.03 -5.13 -3.49
N ARG A 23 -6.20 -5.86 -4.61
CA ARG A 23 -6.68 -7.26 -4.64
C ARG A 23 -5.74 -8.20 -3.88
N ARG A 24 -4.42 -8.00 -3.95
CA ARG A 24 -3.44 -8.78 -3.18
C ARG A 24 -3.53 -8.50 -1.68
N ILE A 25 -3.85 -7.26 -1.30
CA ILE A 25 -3.97 -6.86 0.10
C ILE A 25 -5.28 -7.35 0.71
N LYS A 26 -6.41 -7.18 0.01
CA LYS A 26 -7.74 -7.55 0.49
C LYS A 26 -8.12 -8.95 0.00
N THR A 27 -7.69 -9.94 0.76
CA THR A 27 -8.03 -11.35 0.54
C THR A 27 -9.29 -11.75 1.31
N TRP A 28 -9.89 -12.88 0.93
CA TRP A 28 -11.12 -13.40 1.53
C TRP A 28 -11.02 -13.62 3.05
N VAL A 29 -9.85 -14.00 3.56
CA VAL A 29 -9.60 -14.18 5.01
C VAL A 29 -9.43 -12.83 5.74
N ARG A 30 -9.14 -11.73 5.03
CA ARG A 30 -8.82 -10.40 5.60
C ARG A 30 -9.96 -9.40 5.43
N THR A 31 -11.19 -9.87 5.31
CA THR A 31 -12.39 -9.06 5.07
C THR A 31 -12.71 -8.07 6.18
N SER A 32 -12.31 -8.37 7.43
CA SER A 32 -12.54 -7.52 8.62
C SER A 32 -11.55 -6.37 8.80
N MET A 33 -10.64 -6.13 7.84
CA MET A 33 -9.65 -5.06 7.94
C MET A 33 -10.29 -3.67 7.93
N ARG A 34 -9.87 -2.80 8.86
CA ARG A 34 -10.26 -1.38 8.88
C ARG A 34 -9.79 -0.65 7.62
N GLN A 35 -10.62 0.24 7.11
CA GLN A 35 -10.34 1.01 5.90
C GLN A 35 -9.04 1.81 6.00
N GLU A 36 -8.77 2.47 7.14
CA GLU A 36 -7.52 3.21 7.37
C GLU A 36 -6.27 2.32 7.19
N ARG A 37 -6.30 1.12 7.78
CA ARG A 37 -5.19 0.16 7.67
C ARG A 37 -5.02 -0.31 6.22
N PHE A 38 -6.13 -0.55 5.54
CA PHE A 38 -6.12 -1.01 4.16
C PHE A 38 -5.57 0.04 3.19
N THR A 39 -6.01 1.29 3.32
CA THR A 39 -5.50 2.42 2.52
C THR A 39 -4.00 2.59 2.75
N ASN A 40 -3.55 2.60 4.02
CA ASN A 40 -2.13 2.73 4.36
C ASN A 40 -1.27 1.59 3.76
N LEU A 41 -1.76 0.35 3.81
CA LEU A 41 -1.07 -0.79 3.18
C LEU A 41 -1.05 -0.71 1.66
N SER A 42 -2.10 -0.15 1.05
CA SER A 42 -2.19 -0.01 -0.41
C SER A 42 -1.17 1.01 -0.92
N ILE A 43 -1.07 2.16 -0.25
CA ILE A 43 -0.04 3.18 -0.54
C ILE A 43 1.36 2.57 -0.37
N LEU A 44 1.60 1.86 0.73
CA LEU A 44 2.88 1.19 0.99
C LEU A 44 3.27 0.19 -0.11
N HIS A 45 2.29 -0.50 -0.69
CA HIS A 45 2.54 -1.48 -1.75
C HIS A 45 2.85 -0.82 -3.10
N ILE A 46 2.15 0.27 -3.43
CA ILE A 46 2.38 1.05 -4.66
C ILE A 46 3.76 1.73 -4.59
N GLU A 47 4.05 2.39 -3.47
CA GLU A 47 5.31 3.11 -3.23
C GLU A 47 6.46 2.21 -2.75
N LYS A 48 6.34 0.89 -2.95
CA LYS A 48 7.36 -0.08 -2.51
C LYS A 48 8.74 0.22 -3.09
N GLY A 49 8.82 0.83 -4.28
CA GLY A 49 10.08 1.27 -4.88
C GLY A 49 10.79 2.35 -4.07
N LEU A 50 10.04 3.32 -3.53
CA LEU A 50 10.57 4.39 -2.71
C LEU A 50 10.95 3.89 -1.30
N ILE A 51 10.15 2.98 -0.75
CA ILE A 51 10.36 2.43 0.60
C ILE A 51 11.64 1.61 0.70
N LYS A 52 12.11 1.00 -0.40
CA LYS A 52 13.42 0.31 -0.42
C LYS A 52 14.60 1.22 -0.07
N ASN A 53 14.46 2.52 -0.29
CA ASN A 53 15.50 3.51 0.03
C ASN A 53 15.35 4.09 1.45
N ILE A 54 14.31 3.71 2.19
CA ILE A 54 14.07 4.18 3.55
C ILE A 54 14.81 3.26 4.51
N ASP A 55 15.53 3.86 5.47
CA ASP A 55 16.22 3.13 6.51
C ASP A 55 15.26 2.30 7.38
N THR A 56 15.44 0.98 7.33
CA THR A 56 14.64 0.02 8.09
C THR A 56 14.90 0.08 9.59
N GLU A 57 16.09 0.50 10.03
CA GLU A 57 16.43 0.64 11.46
C GLU A 57 15.61 1.76 12.11
N CYS A 58 15.43 2.88 11.43
CA CYS A 58 14.57 3.97 11.89
C CYS A 58 13.11 3.53 12.06
N ILE A 59 12.59 2.73 11.11
CA ILE A 59 11.21 2.20 11.18
C ILE A 59 11.07 1.25 12.38
N LEU A 60 12.04 0.34 12.58
CA LEU A 60 12.07 -0.59 13.71
C LEU A 60 12.11 0.15 15.04
N ASN A 61 12.96 1.15 15.18
CA ASN A 61 13.06 1.97 16.40
C ASN A 61 11.75 2.72 16.69
N LYS A 62 11.07 3.26 15.68
CA LYS A 62 9.76 3.90 15.85
C LYS A 62 8.68 2.89 16.22
N PHE A 63 8.70 1.70 15.61
CA PHE A 63 7.75 0.65 15.91
C PHE A 63 7.94 0.12 17.34
N SER A 64 9.18 -0.06 17.79
CA SER A 64 9.53 -0.50 19.14
C SER A 64 9.07 0.47 20.23
N LYS A 65 8.94 1.77 19.92
CA LYS A 65 8.43 2.79 20.84
C LYS A 65 6.90 2.88 20.85
N SER A 66 6.21 2.19 19.94
CA SER A 66 4.74 2.22 19.83
C SER A 66 4.10 1.19 20.77
N PRO A 67 3.00 1.52 21.47
CA PRO A 67 2.35 0.61 22.44
C PRO A 67 1.61 -0.58 21.79
N ARG A 68 1.59 -0.69 20.46
CA ARG A 68 0.90 -1.76 19.72
C ARG A 68 1.80 -2.97 19.51
N MET A 69 2.23 -3.59 20.61
CA MET A 69 2.97 -4.85 20.53
C MET A 69 1.97 -6.02 20.44
N MET A 70 1.99 -6.75 19.32
CA MET A 70 1.61 -8.17 19.34
C MET A 70 2.85 -8.91 19.83
N VAL A 71 2.78 -9.43 21.06
CA VAL A 71 3.85 -10.22 21.64
C VAL A 71 3.99 -11.50 20.81
N LEU A 72 5.05 -11.61 20.02
CA LEU A 72 5.43 -12.87 19.39
C LEU A 72 6.09 -13.70 20.50
N LYS A 73 5.40 -14.77 20.89
CA LYS A 73 5.81 -15.72 21.91
C LYS A 73 6.57 -16.87 21.27
#